data_AF-A0A6J7LRE0-F1
#
_entry.id   AF-A0A6J7LRE0-F1
#
_cell.length_a   1.000
_cell.length_b   1.000
_cell.length_c   1.000
_cell.angle_alpha   90.00
_cell.angle_beta   90.00
_cell.angle_gamma   90.00
#
_symmetry.space_group_name_H-M   'P 1'
#
loop_
_entity.id
_entity.type
_entity.pdbx_description
1 polymer ?
#
loop_
_entity_poly.entity_id
_entity_poly.type
_entity_poly.pdbx_seq_one_letter_code
_entity_poly.pdbx_strand_id
1 'polypeptide(L)'
;MAGFGVPVHTPAAKKLIPVGSAPIPLLDLLNLPRPKSLSPWAYVKIAEGCDRNCGFCAIPSFRGPQRSRDVSSILAEVEQLQAREIVLVAQDLASYGKDRPSELGAGSIVSLVREVSKMVERTRLLYLYPSDLSDALIDAICDTGVPYFDLSLQHVSKPLLRRMRRWGDGQRFLNRISDIRSREPDAAFRSNFIVGYPGETEEDHDQLLSFVEQAQLDWCGFFAYSPEDGTYAVDLDGQVPEGLMRERLLELSEMQDNITARRRDDLIGRTLNVLVDEPGEARSHREAPEIDGIIEVPQDLLVGEFYDVEITSAMGPDLVAG
;
A
#
# COMPACT_ATOMS: atom_id res chain seq x y z
N MET A 1 -13.18 -75.29 31.22
CA MET A 1 -12.58 -74.13 30.52
C MET A 1 -13.69 -73.09 30.40
N ALA A 2 -13.76 -72.11 31.32
CA ALA A 2 -13.25 -70.75 31.11
C ALA A 2 -13.72 -70.21 29.74
N GLY A 3 -14.74 -69.34 29.62
CA GLY A 3 -14.72 -67.92 30.01
C GLY A 3 -13.77 -67.17 29.06
N PHE A 4 -14.14 -66.18 28.25
CA PHE A 4 -14.88 -64.96 28.56
C PHE A 4 -15.44 -64.33 27.27
N GLY A 5 -16.71 -63.92 27.29
CA GLY A 5 -17.21 -62.87 26.40
C GLY A 5 -16.70 -61.52 26.91
N VAL A 6 -16.09 -60.73 26.03
CA VAL A 6 -15.63 -59.38 26.35
C VAL A 6 -16.83 -58.43 26.30
N PRO A 7 -17.17 -57.72 27.39
CA PRO A 7 -18.15 -56.65 27.34
C PRO A 7 -17.53 -55.40 26.70
N VAL A 8 -18.23 -54.81 25.75
CA VAL A 8 -17.93 -53.47 25.24
C VAL A 8 -18.29 -52.46 26.33
N HIS A 9 -17.29 -51.86 26.98
CA HIS A 9 -17.50 -50.71 27.84
C HIS A 9 -17.77 -49.47 26.97
N THR A 10 -19.01 -48.97 27.01
CA THR A 10 -19.32 -47.59 26.59
C THR A 10 -18.66 -46.64 27.61
N PRO A 11 -17.85 -45.66 27.17
CA PRO A 11 -17.30 -44.67 28.09
C PRO A 11 -18.42 -43.78 28.61
N ALA A 12 -18.46 -43.60 29.93
CA ALA A 12 -19.39 -42.71 30.62
C ALA A 12 -19.39 -41.31 29.98
N ALA A 13 -20.58 -40.77 29.74
CA ALA A 13 -20.79 -39.42 29.25
C ALA A 13 -20.09 -38.42 30.18
N LYS A 14 -19.01 -37.79 29.69
CA LYS A 14 -18.40 -36.64 30.35
C LYS A 14 -19.46 -35.53 30.40
N LYS A 15 -19.87 -35.15 31.61
CA LYS A 15 -20.67 -33.93 31.84
C LYS A 15 -19.87 -32.74 31.28
N LEU A 16 -20.34 -32.20 30.17
CA LEU A 16 -19.84 -30.94 29.62
C LEU A 16 -20.13 -29.84 30.63
N ILE A 17 -19.08 -29.15 31.07
CA ILE A 17 -19.20 -27.94 31.88
C ILE A 17 -19.81 -26.87 30.96
N PRO A 18 -20.92 -26.21 31.35
CA PRO A 18 -21.50 -25.16 30.53
C PRO A 18 -20.52 -23.99 30.52
N VAL A 19 -19.82 -23.81 29.41
CA VAL A 19 -19.04 -22.61 29.14
C VAL A 19 -20.05 -21.50 28.91
N GLY A 20 -20.22 -20.64 29.91
CA GLY A 20 -21.02 -19.43 29.75
C GLY A 20 -20.50 -18.67 28.54
N SER A 21 -21.40 -18.35 27.61
CA SER A 21 -21.16 -17.48 26.45
C SER A 21 -20.99 -16.04 26.92
N ALA A 22 -19.99 -15.77 27.75
CA ALA A 22 -19.50 -14.41 27.87
C ALA A 22 -18.95 -14.05 26.49
N PRO A 23 -19.44 -12.97 25.84
CA PRO A 23 -18.82 -12.50 24.61
C PRO A 23 -17.35 -12.27 24.94
N ILE A 24 -16.48 -13.01 24.25
CA ILE A 24 -15.05 -12.72 24.26
C ILE A 24 -14.94 -11.26 23.86
N PRO A 25 -14.35 -10.38 24.67
CA PRO A 25 -14.12 -9.00 24.24
C PRO A 25 -13.39 -9.11 22.92
N LEU A 26 -14.04 -8.67 21.85
CA LEU A 26 -13.38 -8.57 20.55
C LEU A 26 -12.19 -7.66 20.83
N LEU A 27 -10.97 -8.20 20.82
CA LEU A 27 -9.79 -7.34 20.80
C LEU A 27 -9.97 -6.51 19.53
N ASP A 28 -10.44 -5.29 19.70
CA ASP A 28 -10.67 -4.38 18.60
C ASP A 28 -9.30 -3.84 18.17
N LEU A 29 -8.55 -4.70 17.48
CA LEU A 29 -7.19 -4.42 16.99
C LEU A 29 -7.16 -3.18 16.09
N LEU A 30 -8.31 -2.70 15.61
CA LEU A 30 -8.42 -1.49 14.82
C LEU A 30 -8.29 -0.22 15.68
N ASN A 31 -8.83 -0.22 16.90
CA ASN A 31 -8.87 0.94 17.80
C ASN A 31 -7.98 0.81 19.04
N LEU A 32 -7.13 -0.22 19.11
CA LEU A 32 -6.16 -0.35 20.19
C LEU A 32 -5.19 0.84 20.18
N PRO A 33 -5.03 1.54 21.32
CA PRO A 33 -4.02 2.58 21.46
C PRO A 33 -2.63 2.00 21.21
N ARG A 34 -1.82 2.71 20.45
CA ARG A 34 -0.44 2.32 20.20
C ARG A 34 0.50 3.12 21.11
N PRO A 35 1.60 2.52 21.59
CA PRO A 35 2.63 3.27 22.28
C PRO A 35 3.27 4.29 21.33
N LYS A 36 4.00 5.24 21.90
CA LYS A 36 4.86 6.19 21.16
C LYS A 36 5.69 5.44 20.11
N SER A 37 5.88 6.05 18.94
CA SER A 37 6.72 5.46 17.90
C SER A 37 8.17 5.35 18.36
N LEU A 38 8.82 4.23 18.03
CA LEU A 38 10.25 4.04 18.22
C LEU A 38 11.06 4.64 17.07
N SER A 39 10.41 4.88 15.93
CA SER A 39 11.00 5.51 14.75
C SER A 39 10.49 6.95 14.60
N PRO A 40 11.19 7.81 13.85
CA PRO A 40 10.72 9.16 13.51
C PRO A 40 9.40 9.23 12.75
N TRP A 41 8.93 8.09 12.22
CA TRP A 41 7.70 7.93 11.47
C TRP A 41 6.79 6.90 12.14
N ALA A 42 5.51 6.88 11.76
CA ALA A 42 4.57 5.85 12.22
C ALA A 42 3.44 5.57 11.22
N TYR A 43 3.11 4.28 11.07
CA TYR A 43 1.92 3.85 10.32
C TYR A 43 0.66 4.02 11.15
N VAL A 44 -0.38 4.65 10.61
CA VAL A 44 -1.70 4.79 11.25
C VAL A 44 -2.75 4.13 10.37
N LYS A 45 -3.34 3.04 10.88
CA LYS A 45 -4.40 2.31 10.17
C LYS A 45 -5.72 3.06 10.35
N ILE A 46 -6.26 3.68 9.29
CA ILE A 46 -7.47 4.52 9.37
C ILE A 46 -8.77 3.74 9.13
N ALA A 47 -8.67 2.58 8.47
CA ALA A 47 -9.79 1.69 8.21
C ALA A 47 -9.32 0.24 8.11
N GLU A 48 -10.24 -0.70 8.24
CA GLU A 48 -10.01 -2.13 8.02
C GLU A 48 -11.11 -2.75 7.18
N GLY A 49 -10.74 -3.72 6.35
CA GLY A 49 -11.65 -4.34 5.39
C GLY A 49 -11.70 -3.56 4.09
N CYS A 50 -12.43 -4.09 3.11
CA CYS A 50 -12.49 -3.51 1.78
C CYS A 50 -13.77 -3.96 1.07
N ASP A 51 -14.52 -3.02 0.51
CA ASP A 51 -15.75 -3.30 -0.24
C ASP A 51 -15.50 -3.59 -1.73
N ARG A 52 -14.22 -3.62 -2.15
CA ARG A 52 -13.85 -3.95 -3.53
C ARG A 52 -13.97 -5.45 -3.77
N ASN A 53 -14.50 -5.81 -4.93
CA ASN A 53 -14.62 -7.20 -5.36
C ASN A 53 -13.53 -7.57 -6.40
N CYS A 54 -12.28 -7.23 -6.09
CA CYS A 54 -11.13 -7.50 -6.96
C CYS A 54 -10.96 -9.02 -7.18
N GLY A 55 -10.75 -9.43 -8.43
CA GLY A 55 -10.80 -10.84 -8.83
C GLY A 55 -9.77 -11.73 -8.13
N PHE A 56 -8.58 -11.19 -7.83
CA PHE A 56 -7.46 -11.88 -7.17
C PHE A 56 -7.45 -11.73 -5.64
N CYS A 57 -8.35 -10.94 -5.06
CA CYS A 57 -8.20 -10.48 -3.68
C CYS A 57 -9.12 -11.24 -2.71
N ALA A 58 -8.54 -11.91 -1.72
CA ALA A 58 -9.30 -12.59 -0.67
C ALA A 58 -9.66 -11.66 0.52
N ILE A 59 -9.15 -10.43 0.59
CA ILE A 59 -9.38 -9.51 1.73
C ILE A 59 -10.86 -9.45 2.18
N PRO A 60 -11.85 -9.29 1.28
CA PRO A 60 -13.24 -9.17 1.70
C PRO A 60 -13.76 -10.41 2.45
N SER A 61 -13.21 -11.60 2.18
CA SER A 61 -13.68 -12.85 2.81
C SER A 61 -13.25 -12.99 4.26
N PHE A 62 -12.04 -12.50 4.62
CA PHE A 62 -11.48 -12.70 5.96
C PHE A 62 -11.37 -11.42 6.81
N ARG A 63 -11.25 -10.23 6.19
CA ARG A 63 -11.28 -8.95 6.94
C ARG A 63 -12.67 -8.31 6.98
N GLY A 64 -13.57 -8.75 6.10
CA GLY A 64 -14.93 -8.22 6.01
C GLY A 64 -15.04 -6.90 5.23
N PRO A 65 -16.23 -6.28 5.27
CA PRO A 65 -16.49 -5.01 4.59
C PRO A 65 -15.67 -3.88 5.21
N GLN A 66 -15.60 -2.75 4.50
CA GLN A 66 -14.89 -1.57 4.97
C GLN A 66 -15.47 -1.06 6.29
N ARG A 67 -14.60 -0.81 7.26
CA ARG A 67 -14.90 -0.20 8.56
C ARG A 67 -13.92 0.93 8.84
N SER A 68 -14.40 2.15 8.74
CA SER A 68 -13.62 3.38 8.98
C SER A 68 -13.63 3.77 10.45
N ARG A 69 -12.45 4.13 10.98
CA ARG A 69 -12.30 4.61 12.35
C ARG A 69 -12.83 6.04 12.52
N ASP A 70 -13.12 6.40 13.77
CA ASP A 70 -13.46 7.78 14.13
C ASP A 70 -12.27 8.72 13.90
N VAL A 71 -12.53 9.90 13.33
CA VAL A 71 -11.51 10.94 13.12
C VAL A 71 -10.84 11.30 14.44
N SER A 72 -11.61 11.51 15.51
CA SER A 72 -11.05 11.82 16.83
C SER A 72 -10.14 10.73 17.39
N SER A 73 -10.44 9.46 17.13
CA SER A 73 -9.58 8.34 17.53
C SER A 73 -8.27 8.34 16.74
N ILE A 74 -8.33 8.60 15.43
CA ILE A 74 -7.14 8.70 14.57
C ILE A 74 -6.26 9.87 15.02
N LEU A 75 -6.83 11.06 15.22
CA LEU A 75 -6.07 12.24 15.64
C LEU A 75 -5.44 12.06 17.03
N ALA A 76 -6.16 11.43 17.97
CA ALA A 76 -5.61 11.10 19.28
C ALA A 76 -4.45 10.10 19.20
N GLU A 77 -4.50 9.11 18.30
CA GLU A 77 -3.37 8.20 18.07
C GLU A 77 -2.18 8.93 17.44
N VAL A 78 -2.41 9.80 16.45
CA VAL A 78 -1.36 10.63 15.83
C VAL A 78 -0.63 11.47 16.88
N GLU A 79 -1.37 12.11 17.79
CA GLU A 79 -0.80 12.89 18.90
C GLU A 79 0.06 12.03 19.84
N GLN A 80 -0.41 10.82 20.17
CA GLN A 80 0.28 9.89 21.08
C GLN A 80 1.57 9.33 20.47
N LEU A 81 1.62 9.16 19.14
CA LEU A 81 2.77 8.58 18.46
C LEU A 81 4.00 9.49 18.50
N GLN A 82 3.83 10.81 18.59
CA GLN A 82 4.92 11.80 18.58
C GLN A 82 5.92 11.60 17.43
N ALA A 83 5.43 11.15 16.27
CA ALA A 83 6.21 10.97 15.06
C ALA A 83 6.22 12.26 14.22
N ARG A 84 7.29 12.45 13.45
CA ARG A 84 7.49 13.55 12.49
C ARG A 84 6.77 13.27 11.16
N GLU A 85 6.71 11.99 10.77
CA GLU A 85 5.98 11.53 9.59
C GLU A 85 4.88 10.54 9.99
N ILE A 86 3.66 10.76 9.51
CA ILE A 86 2.54 9.83 9.65
C ILE A 86 2.22 9.23 8.29
N VAL A 87 2.17 7.89 8.25
CA VAL A 87 1.80 7.13 7.05
C VAL A 87 0.41 6.55 7.23
N LEU A 88 -0.57 7.13 6.56
CA LEU A 88 -1.96 6.67 6.60
C LEU A 88 -2.14 5.43 5.72
N VAL A 89 -2.67 4.35 6.32
CA VAL A 89 -2.86 3.06 5.65
C VAL A 89 -4.27 2.51 5.85
N ALA A 90 -4.77 1.85 4.82
CA ALA A 90 -5.97 1.00 4.82
C ALA A 90 -5.92 0.08 3.59
N GLN A 91 -6.79 -0.94 3.52
CA GLN A 91 -6.88 -1.77 2.31
C GLN A 91 -7.46 -1.00 1.10
N ASP A 92 -8.31 0.00 1.34
CA ASP A 92 -8.78 0.97 0.35
C ASP A 92 -8.87 2.36 1.00
N LEU A 93 -7.75 3.08 0.98
CA LEU A 93 -7.58 4.33 1.72
C LEU A 93 -8.55 5.42 1.25
N ALA A 94 -8.70 5.57 -0.06
CA ALA A 94 -9.55 6.60 -0.65
C ALA A 94 -11.05 6.38 -0.40
N SER A 95 -11.44 5.17 0.05
CA SER A 95 -12.82 4.86 0.44
C SER A 95 -13.14 5.21 1.90
N TYR A 96 -12.17 5.71 2.68
CA TYR A 96 -12.41 6.10 4.08
C TYR A 96 -13.66 6.99 4.23
N GLY A 97 -14.51 6.60 5.17
CA GLY A 97 -15.79 7.21 5.54
C GLY A 97 -16.97 6.97 4.60
N LYS A 98 -16.79 6.28 3.46
CA LYS A 98 -17.93 5.91 2.59
C LYS A 98 -18.91 4.94 3.27
N ASP A 99 -18.44 4.15 4.22
CA ASP A 99 -19.22 3.25 5.07
C ASP A 99 -20.04 4.00 6.15
N ARG A 100 -19.73 5.28 6.41
CA ARG A 100 -20.36 6.09 7.48
C ARG A 100 -20.74 7.51 6.99
N PRO A 101 -21.54 7.64 5.92
CA PRO A 101 -21.78 8.93 5.27
C PRO A 101 -22.54 9.94 6.16
N SER A 102 -23.39 9.48 7.08
CA SER A 102 -24.12 10.34 8.02
C SER A 102 -23.26 10.91 9.15
N GLU A 103 -22.14 10.27 9.46
CA GLU A 103 -21.29 10.62 10.61
C GLU A 103 -20.00 11.31 10.17
N LEU A 104 -19.37 10.81 9.11
CA LEU A 104 -18.08 11.31 8.60
C LEU A 104 -18.24 12.22 7.37
N GLY A 105 -19.39 12.17 6.70
CA GLY A 105 -19.61 12.85 5.43
C GLY A 105 -19.00 12.10 4.24
N ALA A 106 -19.59 12.28 3.05
CA ALA A 106 -18.98 11.78 1.81
C ALA A 106 -17.66 12.50 1.53
N GLY A 107 -16.58 11.77 1.23
CA GLY A 107 -15.26 12.34 0.94
C GLY A 107 -14.44 12.71 2.19
N SER A 108 -14.69 12.05 3.32
CA SER A 108 -14.01 12.33 4.59
C SER A 108 -12.49 12.14 4.55
N ILE A 109 -11.96 11.36 3.59
CA ILE A 109 -10.51 11.19 3.44
C ILE A 109 -9.78 12.52 3.23
N VAL A 110 -10.33 13.43 2.43
CA VAL A 110 -9.71 14.75 2.18
C VAL A 110 -9.66 15.57 3.47
N SER A 111 -10.75 15.56 4.24
CA SER A 111 -10.80 16.25 5.54
C SER A 111 -9.82 15.64 6.52
N LEU A 112 -9.77 14.30 6.60
CA LEU A 112 -8.87 13.59 7.50
C LEU A 112 -7.40 13.90 7.20
N VAL A 113 -6.99 13.83 5.93
CA VAL A 113 -5.63 14.16 5.50
C VAL A 113 -5.25 15.56 5.96
N ARG A 114 -6.12 16.55 5.70
CA ARG A 114 -5.88 17.93 6.13
C ARG A 114 -5.79 18.11 7.63
N GLU A 115 -6.56 17.38 8.43
CA GLU A 115 -6.46 17.45 9.89
C GLU A 115 -5.15 16.81 10.38
N VAL A 116 -4.76 15.64 9.85
CA VAL A 116 -3.50 14.99 10.21
C VAL A 116 -2.30 15.85 9.83
N SER A 117 -2.29 16.45 8.64
CA SER A 117 -1.20 17.30 8.16
C SER A 117 -1.04 18.63 8.92
N LYS A 118 -2.00 19.02 9.76
CA LYS A 118 -1.82 20.14 10.70
C LYS A 118 -1.05 19.74 11.97
N MET A 119 -0.98 18.44 12.26
CA MET A 119 -0.41 17.91 13.50
C MET A 119 1.03 17.42 13.33
N VAL A 120 1.45 17.09 12.11
CA VAL A 120 2.77 16.51 11.81
C VAL A 120 3.37 17.12 10.56
N GLU A 121 4.71 17.13 10.47
CA GLU A 121 5.45 17.75 9.36
C GLU A 121 5.27 17.02 8.03
N ARG A 122 5.12 15.70 8.06
CA ARG A 122 4.91 14.88 6.86
C ARG A 122 3.70 13.97 7.02
N THR A 123 2.78 14.00 6.06
CA THR A 123 1.68 13.04 5.98
C THR A 123 1.71 12.31 4.65
N ARG A 124 1.94 11.00 4.69
CA ARG A 124 1.99 10.11 3.53
C ARG A 124 0.74 9.25 3.44
N LEU A 125 0.31 8.97 2.22
CA LEU A 125 -0.81 8.09 1.94
C LEU A 125 -0.33 6.88 1.12
N LEU A 126 -0.71 5.67 1.54
CA LEU A 126 -0.47 4.44 0.78
C LEU A 126 -1.77 3.77 0.37
N TYR A 127 -1.70 2.89 -0.62
CA TYR A 127 -2.81 2.08 -1.11
C TYR A 127 -3.97 2.90 -1.70
N LEU A 128 -3.65 3.81 -2.62
CA LEU A 128 -4.65 4.62 -3.32
C LEU A 128 -5.24 3.85 -4.50
N TYR A 129 -6.56 3.62 -4.45
CA TYR A 129 -7.27 3.06 -5.59
C TYR A 129 -7.51 4.16 -6.65
N PRO A 130 -7.09 3.96 -7.92
CA PRO A 130 -7.01 5.03 -8.91
C PRO A 130 -8.36 5.68 -9.26
N SER A 131 -9.47 4.94 -9.17
CA SER A 131 -10.80 5.50 -9.48
C SER A 131 -11.32 6.52 -8.46
N ASP A 132 -10.79 6.50 -7.23
CA ASP A 132 -11.22 7.38 -6.14
C ASP A 132 -10.22 8.50 -5.84
N LEU A 133 -9.14 8.56 -6.60
CA LEU A 133 -8.17 9.64 -6.55
C LEU A 133 -8.77 10.88 -7.22
N SER A 134 -9.65 11.61 -6.52
CA SER A 134 -10.24 12.87 -6.99
C SER A 134 -9.23 14.02 -7.00
N ASP A 135 -9.51 15.09 -7.75
CA ASP A 135 -8.65 16.28 -7.80
C ASP A 135 -8.49 16.92 -6.42
N ALA A 136 -9.56 16.96 -5.61
CA ALA A 136 -9.48 17.47 -4.24
C ALA A 136 -8.58 16.62 -3.32
N LEU A 137 -8.49 15.31 -3.58
CA LEU A 137 -7.57 14.43 -2.85
C LEU A 137 -6.13 14.61 -3.34
N ILE A 138 -5.91 14.80 -4.65
CA ILE A 138 -4.59 15.12 -5.20
C ILE A 138 -4.07 16.41 -4.58
N ASP A 139 -4.87 17.48 -4.58
CA ASP A 139 -4.48 18.77 -4.00
C ASP A 139 -4.19 18.62 -2.49
N ALA A 140 -5.01 17.87 -1.77
CA ALA A 140 -4.78 17.61 -0.34
C ALA A 140 -3.52 16.78 -0.06
N ILE A 141 -3.11 15.88 -0.96
CA ILE A 141 -1.84 15.13 -0.85
C ILE A 141 -0.66 16.07 -1.10
N CYS A 142 -0.73 16.93 -2.11
CA CYS A 142 0.34 17.89 -2.37
C CYS A 142 0.51 18.87 -1.20
N ASP A 143 -0.59 19.31 -0.59
CA ASP A 143 -0.58 20.21 0.57
C ASP A 143 0.08 19.61 1.83
N THR A 144 0.31 18.28 1.89
CA THR A 144 0.95 17.64 3.05
C THR A 144 2.47 17.79 3.08
N GLY A 145 3.07 18.36 2.02
CA GLY A 145 4.52 18.36 1.81
C GLY A 145 5.09 16.99 1.40
N VAL A 146 4.22 15.99 1.15
CA VAL A 146 4.62 14.66 0.68
C VAL A 146 3.80 14.29 -0.56
N PRO A 147 4.12 14.85 -1.74
CA PRO A 147 3.47 14.51 -3.00
C PRO A 147 3.89 13.12 -3.48
N TYR A 148 3.45 12.08 -2.77
CA TYR A 148 3.75 10.69 -3.02
C TYR A 148 2.46 9.92 -3.30
N PHE A 149 2.39 9.32 -4.48
CA PHE A 149 1.19 8.66 -4.97
C PHE A 149 1.45 7.17 -5.16
N ASP A 150 1.09 6.36 -4.15
CA ASP A 150 1.06 4.90 -4.25
C ASP A 150 -0.26 4.42 -4.87
N LEU A 151 -0.23 4.23 -6.19
CA LEU A 151 -1.37 3.86 -7.00
C LEU A 151 -1.43 2.34 -7.15
N SER A 152 -2.45 1.72 -6.57
CA SER A 152 -2.72 0.31 -6.78
C SER A 152 -3.26 0.10 -8.20
N LEU A 153 -2.42 -0.07 -9.24
CA LEU A 153 -2.88 -0.23 -10.64
C LEU A 153 -3.15 -1.69 -11.04
N GLN A 154 -2.41 -2.65 -10.49
CA GLN A 154 -2.46 -4.11 -10.75
C GLN A 154 -2.21 -4.55 -12.20
N HIS A 155 -2.74 -3.86 -13.20
CA HIS A 155 -2.45 -4.07 -14.63
C HIS A 155 -2.86 -2.81 -15.42
N VAL A 156 -2.66 -2.80 -16.73
CA VAL A 156 -2.99 -1.65 -17.60
C VAL A 156 -3.87 -2.01 -18.80
N SER A 157 -3.98 -3.31 -19.10
CA SER A 157 -4.77 -3.82 -20.22
C SER A 157 -6.24 -3.77 -19.83
N LYS A 158 -7.05 -3.12 -20.67
CA LYS A 158 -8.48 -2.93 -20.39
C LYS A 158 -9.27 -4.26 -20.34
N PRO A 159 -9.11 -5.21 -21.28
CA PRO A 159 -9.72 -6.54 -21.16
C PRO A 159 -9.31 -7.25 -19.87
N LEU A 160 -8.02 -7.25 -19.54
CA LEU A 160 -7.51 -7.97 -18.38
C LEU A 160 -7.96 -7.32 -17.06
N LEU A 161 -7.90 -5.99 -16.95
CA LEU A 161 -8.42 -5.25 -15.79
C LEU A 161 -9.89 -5.54 -15.54
N ARG A 162 -10.72 -5.60 -16.59
CA ARG A 162 -12.13 -6.00 -16.45
C ARG A 162 -12.26 -7.43 -15.92
N ARG A 163 -11.42 -8.35 -16.39
CA ARG A 163 -11.36 -9.74 -15.90
C ARG A 163 -10.90 -9.82 -14.45
N MET A 164 -10.01 -8.91 -14.02
CA MET A 164 -9.62 -8.69 -12.62
C MET A 164 -10.69 -7.93 -11.79
N ARG A 165 -11.84 -7.60 -12.39
CA ARG A 165 -12.91 -6.79 -11.78
C ARG A 165 -12.42 -5.41 -11.29
N ARG A 166 -11.51 -4.80 -12.05
CA ARG A 166 -10.93 -3.49 -11.78
C ARG A 166 -11.37 -2.44 -12.77
N TRP A 167 -11.36 -1.20 -12.31
CA TRP A 167 -11.59 -0.03 -13.14
C TRP A 167 -10.29 0.44 -13.81
N GLY A 168 -10.43 1.06 -14.98
CA GLY A 168 -9.36 1.79 -15.65
C GLY A 168 -8.77 1.09 -16.86
N ASP A 169 -7.75 1.72 -17.41
CA ASP A 169 -6.91 1.25 -18.51
C ASP A 169 -5.63 2.11 -18.54
N GLY A 170 -4.59 1.64 -19.25
CA GLY A 170 -3.28 2.28 -19.29
C GLY A 170 -3.33 3.75 -19.70
N GLN A 171 -4.13 4.11 -20.71
CA GLN A 171 -4.24 5.50 -21.15
C GLN A 171 -4.84 6.40 -20.07
N ARG A 172 -5.88 5.94 -19.36
CA ARG A 172 -6.45 6.68 -18.23
C ARG A 172 -5.43 6.90 -17.12
N PHE A 173 -4.64 5.88 -16.80
CA PHE A 173 -3.62 5.98 -15.77
C PHE A 173 -2.49 6.94 -16.18
N LEU A 174 -2.01 6.85 -17.43
CA LEU A 174 -1.00 7.78 -17.98
C LEU A 174 -1.50 9.23 -17.93
N ASN A 175 -2.73 9.48 -18.36
CA ASN A 175 -3.32 10.82 -18.30
C ASN A 175 -3.36 11.32 -16.86
N ARG A 176 -3.78 10.48 -15.90
CA ARG A 176 -3.85 10.87 -14.49
C ARG A 176 -2.48 11.17 -13.89
N ILE A 177 -1.46 10.36 -14.20
CA ILE A 177 -0.08 10.60 -13.79
C ILE A 177 0.45 11.89 -14.40
N SER A 178 0.19 12.13 -15.69
CA SER A 178 0.58 13.35 -16.40
C SER A 178 -0.06 14.61 -15.80
N ASP A 179 -1.36 14.54 -15.47
CA ASP A 179 -2.08 15.64 -14.83
C ASP A 179 -1.47 15.98 -13.47
N ILE A 180 -1.13 14.97 -12.67
CA ILE A 180 -0.49 15.16 -11.35
C ILE A 180 0.90 15.78 -11.53
N ARG A 181 1.75 15.25 -12.41
CA ARG A 181 3.09 15.80 -12.68
C ARG A 181 3.06 17.23 -13.20
N SER A 182 2.02 17.60 -13.94
CA SER A 182 1.84 18.97 -14.42
C SER A 182 1.51 19.95 -13.29
N ARG A 183 0.86 19.47 -12.22
CA ARG A 183 0.55 20.26 -11.02
C ARG A 183 1.72 20.28 -10.04
N GLU A 184 2.34 19.13 -9.82
CA GLU A 184 3.43 18.91 -8.87
C GLU A 184 4.57 18.14 -9.55
N PRO A 185 5.54 18.84 -10.16
CA PRO A 185 6.64 18.21 -10.90
C PRO A 185 7.52 17.29 -10.06
N ASP A 186 7.61 17.53 -8.74
CA ASP A 186 8.40 16.72 -7.82
C ASP A 186 7.62 15.52 -7.23
N ALA A 187 6.39 15.27 -7.72
CA ALA A 187 5.58 14.14 -7.30
C ALA A 187 6.26 12.80 -7.58
N ALA A 188 6.36 11.97 -6.54
CA ALA A 188 6.84 10.60 -6.64
C ALA A 188 5.67 9.63 -6.84
N PHE A 189 5.84 8.65 -7.72
CA PHE A 189 4.81 7.66 -8.03
C PHE A 189 5.29 6.26 -7.74
N ARG A 190 4.43 5.51 -7.06
CA ARG A 190 4.59 4.10 -6.81
C ARG A 190 3.41 3.31 -7.37
N SER A 191 3.66 2.12 -7.89
CA SER A 191 2.59 1.19 -8.27
C SER A 191 3.01 -0.27 -8.07
N ASN A 192 2.03 -1.16 -8.13
CA ASN A 192 2.24 -2.60 -8.14
C ASN A 192 1.44 -3.25 -9.27
N PHE A 193 2.01 -4.29 -9.88
CA PHE A 193 1.42 -5.01 -11.00
C PHE A 193 1.45 -6.52 -10.76
N ILE A 194 0.40 -7.19 -11.20
CA ILE A 194 0.26 -8.66 -11.16
C ILE A 194 0.44 -9.18 -12.58
N VAL A 195 1.43 -10.03 -12.77
CA VAL A 195 1.76 -10.68 -14.02
C VAL A 195 1.25 -12.12 -13.97
N GLY A 196 0.70 -12.62 -15.06
CA GLY A 196 0.21 -14.00 -15.15
C GLY A 196 -1.22 -14.20 -14.69
N TYR A 197 -2.01 -13.13 -14.58
CA TYR A 197 -3.43 -13.27 -14.22
C TYR A 197 -4.15 -14.16 -15.25
N PRO A 198 -5.07 -15.05 -14.84
CA PRO A 198 -5.69 -16.00 -15.76
C PRO A 198 -6.33 -15.29 -16.96
N GLY A 199 -5.90 -15.66 -18.17
CA GLY A 199 -6.31 -15.06 -19.44
C GLY A 199 -5.38 -13.96 -19.98
N GLU A 200 -4.27 -13.63 -19.32
CA GLU A 200 -3.29 -12.66 -19.80
C GLU A 200 -2.59 -13.14 -21.08
N THR A 201 -2.66 -12.31 -22.12
CA THR A 201 -2.08 -12.55 -23.45
C THR A 201 -0.74 -11.85 -23.63
N GLU A 202 -0.05 -12.12 -24.73
CA GLU A 202 1.18 -11.40 -25.11
C GLU A 202 0.91 -9.91 -25.34
N GLU A 203 -0.20 -9.57 -26.02
CA GLU A 203 -0.62 -8.17 -26.23
C GLU A 203 -0.90 -7.41 -24.92
N ASP A 204 -1.39 -8.11 -23.89
CA ASP A 204 -1.59 -7.50 -22.57
C ASP A 204 -0.25 -7.16 -21.89
N HIS A 205 0.73 -8.06 -22.02
CA HIS A 205 2.08 -7.86 -21.50
C HIS A 205 2.82 -6.75 -22.25
N ASP A 206 2.72 -6.70 -23.58
CA ASP A 206 3.28 -5.62 -24.41
C ASP A 206 2.71 -4.25 -24.01
N GLN A 207 1.41 -4.17 -23.73
CA GLN A 207 0.79 -2.96 -23.20
C GLN A 207 1.35 -2.57 -21.83
N LEU A 208 1.66 -3.54 -20.97
CA LEU A 208 2.25 -3.29 -19.66
C LEU A 208 3.69 -2.77 -19.78
N LEU A 209 4.52 -3.40 -20.61
CA LEU A 209 5.87 -2.92 -20.92
C LEU A 209 5.84 -1.47 -21.44
N SER A 210 5.00 -1.22 -22.46
CA SER A 210 4.86 0.11 -23.04
C SER A 210 4.34 1.14 -22.03
N PHE A 211 3.45 0.73 -21.13
CA PHE A 211 2.98 1.61 -20.05
C PHE A 211 4.10 1.94 -19.07
N VAL A 212 4.87 0.95 -18.60
CA VAL A 212 5.96 1.18 -17.64
C VAL A 212 7.01 2.13 -18.24
N GLU A 213 7.37 1.90 -19.50
CA GLU A 213 8.26 2.79 -20.25
C GLU A 213 7.71 4.22 -20.39
N GLN A 214 6.42 4.40 -20.69
CA GLN A 214 5.84 5.74 -20.82
C GLN A 214 5.60 6.43 -19.47
N ALA A 215 5.17 5.67 -18.47
CA ALA A 215 4.79 6.18 -17.17
C ALA A 215 6.01 6.65 -16.36
N GLN A 216 7.19 6.05 -16.57
CA GLN A 216 8.43 6.42 -15.89
C GLN A 216 8.23 6.58 -14.37
N LEU A 217 7.58 5.59 -13.75
CA LEU A 217 7.27 5.58 -12.32
C LEU A 217 8.56 5.44 -11.50
N ASP A 218 8.60 6.09 -10.33
CA ASP A 218 9.76 6.03 -9.44
C ASP A 218 9.95 4.63 -8.86
N TRP A 219 8.84 4.00 -8.50
CA TRP A 219 8.82 2.69 -7.83
C TRP A 219 7.75 1.78 -8.45
N CYS A 220 8.15 0.58 -8.89
CA CYS A 220 7.19 -0.46 -9.25
C CYS A 220 7.54 -1.79 -8.60
N GLY A 221 6.51 -2.46 -8.05
CA GLY A 221 6.59 -3.88 -7.71
C GLY A 221 5.88 -4.73 -8.76
N PHE A 222 6.48 -5.85 -9.14
CA PHE A 222 5.87 -6.85 -10.02
C PHE A 222 5.76 -8.18 -9.28
N PHE A 223 4.57 -8.78 -9.34
CA PHE A 223 4.26 -10.02 -8.63
C PHE A 223 3.63 -11.02 -9.58
N ALA A 224 4.08 -12.28 -9.53
CA ALA A 224 3.35 -13.35 -10.21
C ALA A 224 1.97 -13.50 -9.57
N TYR A 225 0.96 -13.75 -10.39
CA TYR A 225 -0.34 -14.18 -9.92
C TYR A 225 -0.19 -15.46 -9.09
N SER A 226 -0.72 -15.41 -7.87
CA SER A 226 -0.86 -16.56 -6.99
C SER A 226 -2.35 -16.90 -6.87
N PRO A 227 -2.77 -18.13 -7.20
CA PRO A 227 -4.14 -18.56 -6.97
C PRO A 227 -4.39 -18.69 -5.46
N GLU A 228 -5.38 -17.96 -4.97
CA GLU A 228 -5.79 -18.00 -3.56
C GLU A 228 -7.21 -18.56 -3.44
N ASP A 229 -7.41 -19.46 -2.47
CA ASP A 229 -8.70 -20.12 -2.23
C ASP A 229 -9.80 -19.08 -1.94
N GLY A 230 -10.96 -19.28 -2.56
CA GLY A 230 -12.12 -18.40 -2.38
C GLY A 230 -12.06 -17.07 -3.14
N THR A 231 -11.04 -16.85 -3.98
CA THR A 231 -11.00 -15.71 -4.90
C THR A 231 -11.73 -16.01 -6.21
N TYR A 232 -12.18 -14.98 -6.94
CA TYR A 232 -12.82 -15.18 -8.25
C TYR A 232 -11.84 -15.73 -9.28
N ALA A 233 -10.56 -15.38 -9.18
CA ALA A 233 -9.54 -15.74 -10.15
C ALA A 233 -9.18 -17.23 -10.12
N VAL A 234 -9.36 -17.92 -8.98
CA VAL A 234 -9.01 -19.35 -8.84
C VAL A 234 -9.79 -20.25 -9.80
N ASP A 235 -11.04 -19.88 -10.09
CA ASP A 235 -11.94 -20.66 -10.96
C ASP A 235 -11.86 -20.25 -12.44
N LEU A 236 -10.98 -19.31 -12.79
CA LEU A 236 -10.85 -18.81 -14.16
C LEU A 236 -10.03 -19.76 -15.04
N ASP A 237 -10.43 -19.83 -16.30
CA ASP A 237 -9.66 -20.45 -17.37
C ASP A 237 -8.50 -19.55 -17.84
N GLY A 238 -7.62 -20.11 -18.67
CA GLY A 238 -6.47 -19.40 -19.24
C GLY A 238 -5.32 -19.19 -18.26
N GLN A 239 -5.06 -20.16 -17.38
CA GLN A 239 -3.91 -20.11 -16.46
C GLN A 239 -2.61 -19.93 -17.25
N VAL A 240 -1.79 -18.97 -16.83
CA VAL A 240 -0.51 -18.67 -17.48
C VAL A 240 0.57 -19.60 -16.92
N PRO A 241 1.38 -20.26 -17.76
CA PRO A 241 2.45 -21.13 -17.27
C PRO A 241 3.46 -20.36 -16.42
N GLU A 242 3.94 -20.97 -15.34
CA GLU A 242 4.91 -20.36 -14.41
C GLU A 242 6.20 -19.90 -15.11
N GLY A 243 6.67 -20.67 -16.11
CA GLY A 243 7.82 -20.28 -16.92
C GLY A 243 7.63 -18.95 -17.64
N LEU A 244 6.45 -18.72 -18.21
CA LEU A 244 6.10 -17.48 -18.91
C LEU A 244 5.90 -16.32 -17.91
N MET A 245 5.29 -16.57 -16.76
CA MET A 245 5.19 -15.55 -15.70
C MET A 245 6.58 -15.08 -15.25
N ARG A 246 7.52 -16.01 -15.07
CA ARG A 246 8.90 -15.69 -14.67
C ARG A 246 9.63 -14.87 -15.73
N GLU A 247 9.49 -15.20 -17.00
CA GLU A 247 10.06 -14.45 -18.12
C GLU A 247 9.53 -13.00 -18.14
N ARG A 248 8.21 -12.83 -18.06
CA ARG A 248 7.57 -11.52 -18.01
C ARG A 248 7.99 -10.69 -16.81
N LEU A 249 8.11 -11.31 -15.63
CA LEU A 249 8.60 -10.65 -14.42
C LEU A 249 10.04 -10.16 -14.56
N LEU A 250 10.92 -10.98 -15.14
CA LEU A 250 12.32 -10.59 -15.37
C LEU A 250 12.39 -9.38 -16.30
N GLU A 251 11.67 -9.42 -17.42
CA GLU A 251 11.64 -8.32 -18.40
C GLU A 251 11.15 -7.00 -17.78
N LEU A 252 10.05 -7.04 -17.02
CA LEU A 252 9.50 -5.87 -16.35
C LEU A 252 10.42 -5.34 -15.25
N SER A 253 11.05 -6.24 -14.49
CA SER A 253 11.96 -5.86 -13.41
C SER A 253 13.22 -5.20 -13.97
N GLU A 254 13.84 -5.77 -15.01
CA GLU A 254 15.00 -5.17 -15.68
C GLU A 254 14.68 -3.80 -16.27
N MET A 255 13.49 -3.63 -16.87
CA MET A 255 13.04 -2.33 -17.36
C MET A 255 12.88 -1.32 -16.22
N GLN A 256 12.21 -1.72 -15.13
CA GLN A 256 11.98 -0.84 -13.99
C GLN A 256 13.28 -0.46 -13.27
N ASP A 257 14.22 -1.40 -13.09
CA ASP A 257 15.52 -1.12 -12.46
C ASP A 257 16.26 0.00 -13.20
N ASN A 258 16.22 -0.04 -14.54
CA ASN A 258 16.80 1.01 -15.38
C ASN A 258 16.05 2.36 -15.23
N ILE A 259 14.73 2.33 -15.12
CA ILE A 259 13.92 3.54 -14.91
C ILE A 259 14.21 4.14 -13.54
N THR A 260 14.16 3.35 -12.48
CA THR A 260 14.45 3.79 -11.11
C THR A 260 15.85 4.36 -11.04
N ALA A 261 16.88 3.66 -11.54
CA ALA A 261 18.26 4.17 -11.53
C ALA A 261 18.38 5.55 -12.21
N ARG A 262 17.81 5.73 -13.41
CA ARG A 262 17.82 7.04 -14.10
C ARG A 262 17.11 8.12 -13.30
N ARG A 263 15.96 7.80 -12.70
CA ARG A 263 15.21 8.74 -11.84
C ARG A 263 16.01 9.14 -10.60
N ARG A 264 16.83 8.23 -10.06
CA ARG A 264 17.75 8.55 -8.96
C ARG A 264 18.93 9.39 -9.43
N ASP A 265 19.50 9.08 -10.59
CA ASP A 265 20.57 9.88 -11.21
C ASP A 265 20.13 11.32 -11.47
N ASP A 266 18.89 11.55 -11.89
CA ASP A 266 18.30 12.89 -12.10
C ASP A 266 18.25 13.73 -10.81
N LEU A 267 18.42 13.12 -9.63
CA LEU A 267 18.46 13.81 -8.35
C LEU A 267 19.87 14.27 -7.95
N ILE A 268 20.92 13.79 -8.62
CA ILE A 268 22.30 14.18 -8.32
C ILE A 268 22.49 15.68 -8.57
N GLY A 269 23.09 16.37 -7.60
CA GLY A 269 23.27 17.83 -7.56
C GLY A 269 22.04 18.61 -7.11
N ARG A 270 20.93 17.94 -6.77
CA ARG A 270 19.77 18.58 -6.14
C ARG A 270 19.91 18.58 -4.62
N THR A 271 19.42 19.64 -4.00
CA THR A 271 19.20 19.68 -2.55
C THR A 271 17.83 19.10 -2.22
N LEU A 272 17.78 18.08 -1.36
CA LEU A 272 16.55 17.48 -0.89
C LEU A 272 16.40 17.67 0.62
N ASN A 273 15.16 17.94 1.06
CA ASN A 273 14.81 17.89 2.46
C ASN A 273 14.62 16.43 2.90
N VAL A 274 15.38 15.97 3.89
CA VAL A 274 15.39 14.57 4.35
C VAL A 274 15.07 14.48 5.83
N LEU A 275 14.35 13.43 6.22
CA LEU A 275 14.12 13.01 7.60
C LEU A 275 15.13 11.91 7.91
N VAL A 276 15.95 12.08 8.95
CA VAL A 276 16.89 11.05 9.40
C VAL A 276 16.12 9.99 10.19
N ASP A 277 16.07 8.78 9.66
CA ASP A 277 15.34 7.66 10.23
C ASP A 277 16.21 6.88 11.23
N GLU A 278 17.47 6.66 10.86
CA GLU A 278 18.48 5.94 11.63
C GLU A 278 19.86 6.62 11.45
N PRO A 279 20.86 6.36 12.33
CA PRO A 279 22.18 6.95 12.15
C PRO A 279 22.81 6.57 10.81
N GLY A 280 22.98 7.57 9.93
CA GLY A 280 23.52 7.40 8.58
C GLY A 280 22.48 7.12 7.49
N GLU A 281 21.19 7.00 7.84
CA GLU A 281 20.11 6.71 6.89
C GLU A 281 18.96 7.71 7.02
N ALA A 282 18.56 8.29 5.89
CA ALA A 282 17.48 9.27 5.82
C ALA A 282 16.56 9.00 4.62
N ARG A 283 15.41 9.69 4.61
CA ARG A 283 14.44 9.65 3.51
C ARG A 283 13.92 11.04 3.15
N SER A 284 13.77 11.30 1.86
CA SER A 284 13.03 12.47 1.36
C SER A 284 11.52 12.17 1.35
N HIS A 285 10.72 13.04 0.73
CA HIS A 285 9.31 12.72 0.48
C HIS A 285 9.13 11.58 -0.53
N ARG A 286 10.16 11.27 -1.33
CA ARG A 286 10.09 10.32 -2.45
C ARG A 286 10.20 8.86 -2.02
N GLU A 287 10.65 8.58 -0.79
CA GLU A 287 10.83 7.23 -0.26
C GLU A 287 9.82 6.94 0.88
N ALA A 288 9.01 5.90 0.72
CA ALA A 288 8.19 5.37 1.81
C ALA A 288 9.05 4.53 2.79
N PRO A 289 8.81 4.64 4.11
CA PRO A 289 9.60 3.90 5.10
C PRO A 289 9.46 2.39 4.91
N GLU A 290 10.57 1.64 5.05
CA GLU A 290 10.66 0.18 4.94
C GLU A 290 10.32 -0.44 3.57
N ILE A 291 9.92 0.36 2.58
CA ILE A 291 9.38 -0.14 1.30
C ILE A 291 10.25 0.25 0.11
N ASP A 292 10.68 1.50 0.05
CA ASP A 292 11.44 2.05 -1.06
C ASP A 292 12.95 2.13 -0.71
N GLY A 293 13.75 2.87 -1.48
CA GLY A 293 15.17 3.07 -1.20
C GLY A 293 15.45 4.00 -0.01
N ILE A 294 16.75 4.19 0.28
CA ILE A 294 17.23 5.09 1.33
C ILE A 294 18.12 6.21 0.75
N ILE A 295 18.44 7.20 1.60
CA ILE A 295 19.45 8.21 1.35
C ILE A 295 20.51 8.06 2.45
N GLU A 296 21.71 7.63 2.07
CA GLU A 296 22.86 7.60 2.96
C GLU A 296 23.28 9.03 3.30
N VAL A 297 23.42 9.34 4.58
CA VAL A 297 23.77 10.67 5.12
C VAL A 297 24.90 10.55 6.16
N PRO A 298 25.55 11.67 6.56
CA PRO A 298 26.52 11.64 7.65
C PRO A 298 25.93 11.07 8.96
N GLN A 299 26.72 10.24 9.67
CA GLN A 299 26.27 9.57 10.90
C GLN A 299 26.07 10.50 12.10
N ASP A 300 26.58 11.74 12.03
CA ASP A 300 26.44 12.75 13.08
C ASP A 300 25.13 13.55 12.98
N LEU A 301 24.33 13.35 11.92
CA LEU A 301 22.98 13.90 11.85
C LEU A 301 22.07 13.23 12.89
N LEU A 302 21.21 14.05 13.50
CA LEU A 302 20.34 13.59 14.58
C LEU A 302 19.11 12.86 14.02
N VAL A 303 18.87 11.64 14.49
CA VAL A 303 17.65 10.87 14.20
C VAL A 303 16.41 11.65 14.63
N GLY A 304 15.42 11.73 13.73
CA GLY A 304 14.18 12.47 13.94
C GLY A 304 14.22 13.94 13.54
N GLU A 305 15.36 14.44 13.08
CA GLU A 305 15.50 15.81 12.58
C GLU A 305 15.46 15.87 11.05
N PHE A 306 15.08 17.05 10.55
CA PHE A 306 15.08 17.34 9.11
C PHE A 306 16.33 18.11 8.72
N TYR A 307 16.93 17.73 7.60
CA TYR A 307 18.09 18.41 7.01
C TYR A 307 17.87 18.62 5.52
N ASP A 308 18.40 19.73 5.01
CA ASP A 308 18.56 19.93 3.56
C ASP A 308 19.95 19.44 3.18
N VAL A 309 20.01 18.40 2.35
CA VAL A 309 21.27 17.73 1.95
C VAL A 309 21.42 17.73 0.44
N GLU A 310 22.64 17.84 -0.07
CA GLU A 310 22.91 17.76 -1.50
C GLU A 310 23.16 16.30 -1.91
N ILE A 311 22.43 15.81 -2.89
CA ILE A 311 22.64 14.46 -3.43
C ILE A 311 23.91 14.45 -4.27
N THR A 312 24.87 13.62 -3.89
CA THR A 312 26.20 13.58 -4.53
C THR A 312 26.37 12.38 -5.46
N SER A 313 25.66 11.28 -5.21
CA SER A 313 25.66 10.10 -6.07
C SER A 313 24.40 9.25 -5.87
N ALA A 314 24.20 8.30 -6.76
CA ALA A 314 23.16 7.29 -6.71
C ALA A 314 23.76 5.89 -6.90
N MET A 315 23.19 4.88 -6.23
CA MET A 315 23.56 3.47 -6.32
C MET A 315 22.29 2.64 -6.51
N GLY A 316 21.84 2.51 -7.77
CA GLY A 316 20.57 1.84 -8.07
C GLY A 316 19.39 2.61 -7.47
N PRO A 317 18.62 2.02 -6.52
CA PRO A 317 17.52 2.71 -5.85
C PRO A 317 17.97 3.69 -4.73
N ASP A 318 19.19 3.56 -4.22
CA ASP A 318 19.67 4.33 -3.07
C ASP A 318 20.45 5.57 -3.50
N LEU A 319 20.46 6.61 -2.65
CA LEU A 319 21.22 7.84 -2.86
C LEU A 319 22.28 8.02 -1.79
N VAL A 320 23.29 8.83 -2.09
CA VAL A 320 24.27 9.31 -1.11
C VAL A 320 24.25 10.82 -1.08
N ALA A 321 24.16 11.40 0.10
CA ALA A 321 24.14 12.84 0.30
C ALA A 321 25.28 13.29 1.22
N GLY A 322 25.72 14.54 1.01
CA GLY A 322 26.79 15.20 1.77
C GLY A 322 26.48 16.64 2.08
#